data_AF-A0A2G2ML64-F1
#
_entry.id   AF-A0A2G2ML64-F1
#
_cell.length_a   1.000
_cell.length_b   1.000
_cell.length_c   1.000
_cell.angle_alpha   90.00
_cell.angle_beta   90.00
_cell.angle_gamma   90.00
#
_symmetry.space_group_name_H-M   'P 1'
#
loop_
_entity.id
_entity.type
_entity.pdbx_description
1 polymer ?
#
loop_
_entity_poly.entity_id
_entity_poly.type
_entity_poly.pdbx_seq_one_letter_code
_entity_poly.pdbx_strand_id
1 'polypeptide(L)'
;METLKVVSAKTVIAKVIKTYKPNGDGWIGDAMQWIGEGLNQMGIQGNTVLVKKTIQVVGWRAALPCDIESLEYICYNGSYLTINNQTLATADSCGLQVSHASAIINGCAVQPTFETGEIDIHYRNLILDGDNFPMIPKSELLNEALSWFIMRNYLLQGNTHPVVDFPMADAMWLQFQPRAQNDVSFPTPIGQEAFANMWVNLVPQFTQHYKGFVNNSVGFNDAARDNTGGSLIKQINTDTNEATT
;
A
#
# COMPACT_ATOMS: atom_id res chain seq x y z
N MET A 1 -23.05 -11.43 -0.13
CA MET A 1 -21.62 -11.09 -0.05
C MET A 1 -21.32 -10.80 1.40
N GLU A 2 -20.52 -11.62 2.08
CA GLU A 2 -19.98 -11.22 3.38
C GLU A 2 -19.10 -9.99 3.15
N THR A 3 -19.44 -8.89 3.80
CA THR A 3 -18.60 -7.69 3.79
C THR A 3 -17.29 -8.03 4.48
N LEU A 4 -16.18 -8.01 3.76
CA LEU A 4 -14.84 -8.15 4.33
C LEU A 4 -14.67 -7.09 5.41
N LYS A 5 -14.55 -7.53 6.67
CA LYS A 5 -14.25 -6.63 7.78
C LYS A 5 -12.77 -6.28 7.67
N VAL A 6 -12.47 -5.01 7.43
CA VAL A 6 -11.11 -4.50 7.27
C VAL A 6 -10.79 -3.46 8.33
N VAL A 7 -9.51 -3.32 8.67
CA VAL A 7 -8.98 -2.29 9.57
C VAL A 7 -7.72 -1.68 8.96
N SER A 8 -7.46 -0.40 9.22
CA SER A 8 -6.21 0.23 8.79
C SER A 8 -5.00 -0.41 9.49
N ALA A 9 -3.88 -0.59 8.77
CA ALA A 9 -2.62 -1.05 9.34
C ALA A 9 -2.13 -0.18 10.51
N LYS A 10 -2.54 1.10 10.56
CA LYS A 10 -2.28 2.00 11.70
C LYS A 10 -2.74 1.43 13.03
N THR A 11 -3.84 0.68 13.03
CA THR A 11 -4.40 0.10 14.25
C THR A 11 -3.44 -0.90 14.91
N VAL A 12 -2.65 -1.62 14.11
CA VAL A 12 -1.59 -2.54 14.59
C VAL A 12 -0.44 -1.74 15.19
N ILE A 13 0.03 -0.70 14.50
CA ILE A 13 1.11 0.18 15.00
C ILE A 13 0.68 0.86 16.31
N ALA A 14 -0.55 1.37 16.37
CA ALA A 14 -1.12 1.97 17.58
C ALA A 14 -1.22 0.96 18.74
N LYS A 15 -1.57 -0.30 18.45
CA LYS A 15 -1.55 -1.39 19.45
C LYS A 15 -0.14 -1.62 19.99
N VAL A 16 0.88 -1.63 19.14
CA VAL A 16 2.28 -1.80 19.55
C VAL A 16 2.73 -0.64 20.45
N ILE A 17 2.46 0.61 20.05
CA ILE A 17 2.79 1.81 20.85
C ILE A 17 2.13 1.74 22.23
N LYS A 18 0.83 1.42 22.28
CA LYS A 18 0.06 1.38 23.52
C LYS A 18 0.52 0.26 24.46
N THR A 19 0.84 -0.90 23.91
CA THR A 19 1.09 -2.14 24.68
C THR A 19 2.56 -2.26 25.07
N TYR A 20 3.46 -2.08 24.11
CA TYR A 20 4.89 -2.35 24.29
C TYR A 20 5.72 -1.08 24.45
N LYS A 21 5.19 0.11 24.12
CA LYS A 21 5.90 1.40 24.32
C LYS A 21 7.39 1.36 23.92
N PRO A 22 7.72 0.93 22.69
CA PRO A 22 9.11 0.92 22.22
C PRO A 22 9.73 2.31 22.30
N ASN A 23 11.04 2.36 22.55
CA ASN A 23 11.77 3.61 22.70
C ASN A 23 11.98 4.28 21.33
N GLY A 24 11.61 5.56 21.25
CA GLY A 24 11.77 6.41 20.06
C GLY A 24 10.78 6.09 18.93
N ASP A 25 10.78 6.94 17.90
CA ASP A 25 9.81 6.89 16.80
C ASP A 25 10.42 6.40 15.47
N GLY A 26 11.73 6.16 15.42
CA GLY A 26 12.44 5.81 14.19
C GLY A 26 11.95 4.52 13.51
N TRP A 27 11.41 3.58 14.29
CA TRP A 27 10.89 2.30 13.83
C TRP A 27 9.50 2.41 13.17
N ILE A 28 8.77 3.52 13.34
CA ILE A 28 7.40 3.68 12.81
C ILE A 28 7.42 3.67 11.27
N GLY A 29 8.46 4.26 10.66
CA GLY A 29 8.65 4.23 9.20
C GLY A 29 8.88 2.81 8.68
N ASP A 30 9.68 2.02 9.41
CA ASP A 30 10.00 0.63 9.06
C ASP A 30 8.85 -0.34 9.38
N ALA A 31 7.98 0.01 10.33
CA ALA A 31 6.86 -0.83 10.76
C ALA A 31 5.90 -1.16 9.60
N MET A 32 5.72 -0.24 8.65
CA MET A 32 4.91 -0.48 7.46
C MET A 32 5.48 -1.58 6.58
N GLN A 33 6.80 -1.57 6.38
CA GLN A 33 7.49 -2.62 5.64
C GLN A 33 7.39 -3.95 6.39
N TRP A 34 7.59 -3.94 7.71
CA TRP A 34 7.49 -5.15 8.53
C TRP A 34 6.09 -5.75 8.52
N ILE A 35 5.04 -4.93 8.50
CA ILE A 35 3.66 -5.43 8.34
C ILE A 35 3.51 -6.15 6.99
N GLY A 36 3.99 -5.55 5.90
CA GLY A 36 3.98 -6.16 4.58
C GLY A 36 4.75 -7.49 4.54
N GLU A 37 5.93 -7.54 5.13
CA GLU A 37 6.74 -8.77 5.25
C GLU A 37 6.05 -9.84 6.09
N GLY A 38 5.45 -9.47 7.22
CA GLY A 38 4.72 -10.39 8.09
C GLY A 38 3.48 -10.98 7.41
N LEU A 39 2.71 -10.14 6.70
CA LEU A 39 1.58 -10.58 5.88
C LEU A 39 2.03 -11.54 4.77
N ASN A 40 3.14 -11.22 4.10
CA ASN A 40 3.71 -12.06 3.06
C ASN A 40 4.19 -13.42 3.60
N GLN A 41 4.86 -13.45 4.77
CA GLN A 41 5.24 -14.69 5.44
C GLN A 41 4.02 -15.52 5.87
N MET A 42 2.92 -14.84 6.22
CA MET A 42 1.66 -15.50 6.48
C MET A 42 0.93 -15.92 5.19
N GLY A 43 1.39 -15.52 4.01
CA GLY A 43 0.72 -15.76 2.74
C GLY A 43 -0.60 -14.97 2.58
N ILE A 44 -0.86 -14.02 3.47
CA ILE A 44 -2.06 -13.19 3.45
C ILE A 44 -1.84 -12.08 2.43
N GLN A 45 -2.61 -12.13 1.34
CA GLN A 45 -2.66 -11.03 0.38
C GLN A 45 -3.57 -9.93 0.90
N GLY A 46 -3.19 -8.70 0.62
CA GLY A 46 -3.99 -7.52 0.97
C GLY A 46 -5.28 -7.53 0.17
N ASN A 47 -6.34 -6.98 0.78
CA ASN A 47 -7.57 -6.79 0.04
C ASN A 47 -7.31 -5.79 -1.08
N THR A 48 -7.46 -6.25 -2.32
CA THR A 48 -7.39 -5.38 -3.48
C THR A 48 -8.76 -5.14 -4.07
N VAL A 49 -8.97 -3.92 -4.52
CA VAL A 49 -10.19 -3.46 -5.16
C VAL A 49 -9.89 -3.04 -6.57
N LEU A 50 -10.87 -3.23 -7.45
CA LEU A 50 -10.79 -2.72 -8.80
C LEU A 50 -10.95 -1.20 -8.76
N VAL A 51 -9.88 -0.50 -9.14
CA VAL A 51 -9.83 0.96 -9.23
C VAL A 51 -9.80 1.36 -10.70
N LYS A 52 -10.51 2.45 -11.02
CA LYS A 52 -10.48 3.10 -12.33
C LYS A 52 -9.64 4.37 -12.22
N LYS A 53 -8.69 4.56 -13.14
CA LYS A 53 -7.93 5.80 -13.28
C LYS A 53 -7.80 6.22 -14.74
N THR A 54 -8.22 7.44 -15.03
CA THR A 54 -8.08 8.04 -16.36
C THR A 54 -6.67 8.62 -16.50
N ILE A 55 -5.96 8.24 -17.56
CA ILE A 55 -4.65 8.78 -17.89
C ILE A 55 -4.60 9.32 -19.33
N GLN A 56 -3.74 10.31 -19.53
CA GLN A 56 -3.53 10.96 -20.83
C GLN A 56 -2.44 10.24 -21.61
N VAL A 57 -2.73 9.92 -22.86
CA VAL A 57 -1.75 9.45 -23.84
C VAL A 57 -1.17 10.67 -24.54
N VAL A 58 0.15 10.83 -24.49
CA VAL A 58 0.87 11.90 -25.20
C VAL A 58 2.06 11.30 -25.92
N GLY A 59 2.13 11.47 -27.24
CA GLY A 59 3.23 10.96 -28.06
C GLY A 59 3.33 9.44 -28.01
N TRP A 60 2.20 8.75 -28.22
CA TRP A 60 2.09 7.28 -28.22
C TRP A 60 2.47 6.62 -26.90
N ARG A 61 2.51 7.37 -25.78
CA ARG A 61 2.89 6.84 -24.47
C ARG A 61 2.00 7.36 -23.38
N ALA A 62 1.72 6.50 -22.41
CA ALA A 62 0.99 6.82 -21.20
C ALA A 62 1.69 6.15 -20.02
N ALA A 63 1.88 6.90 -18.93
CA ALA A 63 2.54 6.36 -17.73
C ALA A 63 1.55 5.51 -16.92
N LEU A 64 1.95 4.27 -16.58
CA LEU A 64 1.18 3.45 -15.66
C LEU A 64 1.24 4.02 -14.24
N PRO A 65 0.15 3.90 -13.47
CA PRO A 65 0.18 4.20 -12.04
C PRO A 65 1.22 3.34 -11.31
N CYS A 66 1.96 3.91 -10.36
CA CYS A 66 3.00 3.20 -9.60
C CYS A 66 2.44 2.25 -8.52
N ASP A 67 1.14 2.35 -8.26
CA ASP A 67 0.36 1.62 -7.26
C ASP A 67 -0.45 0.46 -7.87
N ILE A 68 -0.08 0.01 -9.07
CA ILE A 68 -0.77 -1.09 -9.77
C ILE A 68 -0.29 -2.46 -9.27
N GLU A 69 -1.19 -3.28 -8.73
CA GLU A 69 -0.91 -4.69 -8.40
C GLU A 69 -1.00 -5.55 -9.65
N SER A 70 -2.18 -5.52 -10.28
CA SER A 70 -2.48 -6.26 -11.49
C SER A 70 -3.34 -5.41 -12.40
N LEU A 71 -2.93 -5.31 -13.66
CA LEU A 71 -3.75 -4.70 -14.69
C LEU A 71 -4.84 -5.68 -15.11
N GLU A 72 -6.09 -5.25 -15.03
CA GLU A 72 -7.23 -6.06 -15.46
C GLU A 72 -7.56 -5.74 -16.92
N TYR A 73 -7.83 -4.47 -17.24
CA TYR A 73 -8.11 -4.04 -18.61
C TYR A 73 -7.95 -2.53 -18.79
N ILE A 74 -7.86 -2.10 -20.05
CA ILE A 74 -7.79 -0.68 -20.42
C ILE A 74 -8.95 -0.38 -21.38
N CYS A 75 -9.60 0.75 -21.18
CA CYS A 75 -10.71 1.21 -21.97
C CYS A 75 -10.38 2.49 -22.70
N TYR A 76 -10.83 2.57 -23.94
CA TYR A 76 -10.68 3.73 -24.80
C TYR A 76 -12.01 3.97 -25.50
N ASN A 77 -12.58 5.17 -25.34
CA ASN A 77 -13.86 5.56 -25.94
C ASN A 77 -15.01 4.54 -25.72
N GLY A 78 -15.07 3.92 -24.53
CA GLY A 78 -16.09 2.91 -24.23
C GLY A 78 -15.92 1.60 -25.03
N SER A 79 -14.67 1.20 -25.30
CA SER A 79 -14.34 -0.13 -25.84
C SER A 79 -13.04 -0.65 -25.22
N TYR A 80 -12.92 -1.97 -25.08
CA TYR A 80 -11.71 -2.59 -24.53
C TYR A 80 -10.54 -2.47 -25.51
N LEU A 81 -9.40 -1.98 -25.05
CA LEU A 81 -8.15 -2.05 -25.81
C LEU A 81 -7.57 -3.46 -25.74
N THR A 82 -7.09 -3.94 -26.88
CA THR A 82 -6.35 -5.21 -26.92
C THR A 82 -4.93 -4.97 -26.45
N ILE A 83 -4.47 -5.72 -25.45
CA ILE A 83 -3.16 -5.56 -24.81
C ILE A 83 -2.29 -6.76 -25.17
N ASN A 84 -1.11 -6.53 -25.77
CA ASN A 84 -0.18 -7.62 -26.13
C ASN A 84 -0.87 -8.77 -26.91
N ASN A 85 -1.78 -8.43 -27.85
CA ASN A 85 -2.62 -9.37 -28.61
C ASN A 85 -3.61 -10.20 -27.77
N GLN A 86 -3.89 -9.81 -26.53
CA GLN A 86 -4.90 -10.41 -25.67
C GLN A 86 -5.95 -9.37 -25.29
N THR A 87 -7.23 -9.73 -25.37
CA THR A 87 -8.31 -8.91 -24.84
C THR A 87 -8.75 -9.51 -23.51
N LEU A 88 -8.46 -8.83 -22.42
CA LEU A 88 -8.96 -9.17 -21.09
C LEU A 88 -10.32 -8.47 -20.92
N ALA A 89 -11.40 -9.09 -21.36
CA ALA A 89 -12.74 -8.57 -21.14
C ALA A 89 -13.37 -9.28 -19.93
N THR A 90 -13.43 -8.58 -18.79
CA THR A 90 -14.29 -8.98 -17.67
C THR A 90 -15.56 -8.16 -17.74
N ALA A 91 -16.71 -8.80 -17.50
CA ALA A 91 -18.02 -8.22 -17.74
C ALA A 91 -18.20 -6.87 -17.00
N ASP A 92 -18.71 -5.87 -17.72
CA ASP A 92 -19.49 -4.72 -17.24
C ASP A 92 -18.82 -3.42 -16.75
N SER A 93 -17.82 -2.87 -17.44
CA SER A 93 -17.38 -1.48 -17.13
C SER A 93 -17.13 -0.57 -18.33
N CYS A 94 -16.79 -1.12 -19.50
CA CYS A 94 -16.36 -0.32 -20.65
C CYS A 94 -17.12 -0.57 -21.93
N GLY A 95 -18.34 -1.11 -21.85
CA GLY A 95 -19.13 -1.54 -23.01
C GLY A 95 -18.81 -2.98 -23.44
N LEU A 96 -19.54 -3.52 -24.41
CA LEU A 96 -19.41 -4.92 -24.87
C LEU A 96 -18.49 -5.08 -26.10
N GLN A 97 -17.81 -4.02 -26.54
CA GLN A 97 -17.07 -4.00 -27.81
C GLN A 97 -15.56 -3.91 -27.60
N VAL A 98 -14.81 -4.58 -28.47
CA VAL A 98 -13.35 -4.51 -28.52
C VAL A 98 -12.95 -3.42 -29.51
N SER A 99 -12.07 -2.53 -29.07
CA SER A 99 -11.54 -1.45 -29.91
C SER A 99 -10.64 -2.02 -31.01
N HIS A 100 -10.66 -1.37 -32.17
CA HIS A 100 -9.68 -1.62 -33.24
C HIS A 100 -8.26 -1.15 -32.85
N ALA A 101 -8.16 -0.27 -31.85
CA ALA A 101 -6.87 0.15 -31.30
C ALA A 101 -6.31 -0.91 -30.36
N SER A 102 -4.99 -1.05 -30.35
CA SER A 102 -4.27 -1.94 -29.45
C SER A 102 -3.20 -1.19 -28.68
N ALA A 103 -2.69 -1.81 -27.63
CA ALA A 103 -1.59 -1.29 -26.84
C ALA A 103 -0.60 -2.39 -26.49
N ILE A 104 0.66 -1.99 -26.35
CA ILE A 104 1.73 -2.83 -25.84
C ILE A 104 2.17 -2.25 -24.50
N ILE A 105 2.35 -3.11 -23.50
CA ILE A 105 2.87 -2.70 -22.20
C ILE A 105 4.36 -3.01 -22.17
N ASN A 106 5.17 -1.96 -22.00
CA ASN A 106 6.61 -2.06 -21.91
C ASN A 106 7.07 -1.39 -20.62
N GLY A 107 7.37 -2.19 -19.59
CA GLY A 107 7.73 -1.67 -18.26
C GLY A 107 6.59 -0.84 -17.65
N CYS A 108 6.89 0.39 -17.23
CA CYS A 108 5.93 1.30 -16.59
C CYS A 108 5.13 2.17 -17.58
N ALA A 109 5.13 1.83 -18.87
CA ALA A 109 4.43 2.62 -19.89
C ALA A 109 3.49 1.75 -20.74
N VAL A 110 2.32 2.31 -21.02
CA VAL A 110 1.40 1.82 -22.04
C VAL A 110 1.73 2.54 -23.33
N GLN A 111 1.98 1.78 -24.39
CA GLN A 111 2.22 2.28 -25.73
C GLN A 111 1.04 1.90 -26.64
N PRO A 112 0.02 2.76 -26.76
CA PRO A 112 -1.09 2.53 -27.66
C PRO A 112 -0.72 2.80 -29.13
N THR A 113 -1.56 2.33 -30.06
CA THR A 113 -1.42 2.59 -31.50
C THR A 113 -1.78 4.02 -31.92
N PHE A 114 -2.31 4.84 -31.02
CA PHE A 114 -2.72 6.22 -31.29
C PHE A 114 -1.81 7.24 -30.58
N GLU A 115 -1.69 8.43 -31.17
CA GLU A 115 -0.73 9.45 -30.75
C GLU A 115 -1.15 10.19 -29.48
N THR A 116 -2.43 10.57 -29.40
CA THR A 116 -3.02 11.30 -28.27
C THR A 116 -4.44 10.82 -27.99
N GLY A 117 -4.83 10.81 -26.72
CA GLY A 117 -6.17 10.41 -26.29
C GLY A 117 -6.26 10.13 -24.79
N GLU A 118 -7.47 9.95 -24.29
CA GLU A 118 -7.72 9.57 -22.89
C GLU A 118 -8.01 8.08 -22.80
N ILE A 119 -7.33 7.39 -21.89
CA ILE A 119 -7.62 5.99 -21.58
C ILE A 119 -7.98 5.82 -20.13
N ASP A 120 -8.95 4.94 -19.88
CA ASP A 120 -9.34 4.52 -18.55
C ASP A 120 -8.67 3.20 -18.23
N ILE A 121 -7.78 3.20 -17.25
CA ILE A 121 -7.11 2.00 -16.77
C ILE A 121 -7.89 1.44 -15.60
N HIS A 122 -8.25 0.17 -15.69
CA HIS A 122 -8.86 -0.58 -14.62
C HIS A 122 -7.85 -1.60 -14.07
N TYR A 123 -7.54 -1.45 -12.79
CA TYR A 123 -6.49 -2.23 -12.16
C TYR A 123 -6.84 -2.56 -10.71
N ARG A 124 -6.24 -3.62 -10.17
CA ARG A 124 -6.32 -3.90 -8.75
C ARG A 124 -5.31 -3.07 -7.98
N ASN A 125 -5.78 -2.46 -6.91
CA ASN A 125 -4.97 -1.70 -5.96
C ASN A 125 -5.40 -2.05 -4.53
N LEU A 126 -4.50 -1.87 -3.56
CA LEU A 126 -4.84 -2.01 -2.15
C LEU A 126 -5.96 -1.06 -1.76
N ILE A 127 -6.85 -1.54 -0.90
CA ILE A 127 -7.75 -0.66 -0.19
C ILE A 127 -6.90 0.19 0.76
N LEU A 128 -6.93 1.50 0.60
CA LEU A 128 -6.26 2.46 1.47
C LEU A 128 -7.28 3.16 2.38
N ASP A 129 -6.85 3.56 3.57
CA ASP A 129 -7.60 4.46 4.44
C ASP A 129 -7.49 5.93 4.00
N GLY A 130 -8.18 6.84 4.71
CA GLY A 130 -8.17 8.28 4.39
C GLY A 130 -6.79 8.94 4.46
N ASP A 131 -5.80 8.27 5.05
CA ASP A 131 -4.42 8.74 5.18
C ASP A 131 -3.44 7.94 4.32
N ASN A 132 -3.95 7.20 3.32
CA ASN A 132 -3.20 6.34 2.41
C ASN A 132 -2.50 5.14 3.07
N PHE A 133 -2.98 4.65 4.21
CA PHE A 133 -2.48 3.41 4.81
C PHE A 133 -3.28 2.21 4.30
N PRO A 134 -2.62 1.11 3.95
CA PRO A 134 -3.30 -0.09 3.49
C PRO A 134 -4.18 -0.70 4.58
N MET A 135 -5.35 -1.17 4.15
CA MET A 135 -6.28 -1.89 5.00
C MET A 135 -5.96 -3.38 5.01
N ILE A 136 -5.94 -3.96 6.21
CA ILE A 136 -5.72 -5.37 6.46
C ILE A 136 -7.02 -6.05 6.93
N PRO A 137 -7.16 -7.37 6.77
CA PRO A 137 -8.28 -8.12 7.33
C PRO A 137 -8.40 -7.89 8.84
N LYS A 138 -9.62 -7.66 9.33
CA LYS A 138 -9.88 -7.52 10.76
C LYS A 138 -9.88 -8.90 11.41
N SER A 139 -8.76 -9.25 12.03
CA SER A 139 -8.60 -10.44 12.87
C SER A 139 -7.83 -10.08 14.14
N GLU A 140 -8.29 -10.56 15.30
CA GLU A 140 -7.59 -10.36 16.57
C GLU A 140 -6.24 -11.09 16.58
N LEU A 141 -6.22 -12.34 16.08
CA LEU A 141 -5.02 -13.16 15.96
C LEU A 141 -4.01 -12.56 14.99
N LEU A 142 -4.47 -12.02 13.86
CA LEU A 142 -3.61 -11.33 12.90
C LEU A 142 -2.95 -10.09 13.52
N ASN A 143 -3.73 -9.28 14.23
CA ASN A 143 -3.22 -8.09 14.90
C ASN A 143 -2.18 -8.45 15.96
N GLU A 144 -2.38 -9.54 16.70
CA GLU A 144 -1.40 -10.05 17.67
C GLU A 144 -0.12 -10.56 17.01
N ALA A 145 -0.24 -11.39 15.97
CA ALA A 145 0.90 -11.89 15.22
C ALA A 145 1.75 -10.74 14.65
N LEU A 146 1.13 -9.78 13.96
CA LEU A 146 1.82 -8.63 13.40
C LEU A 146 2.47 -7.75 14.47
N SER A 147 1.83 -7.58 15.63
CA SER A 147 2.41 -6.83 16.75
C SER A 147 3.71 -7.48 17.25
N TRP A 148 3.73 -8.81 17.37
CA TRP A 148 4.94 -9.55 17.75
C TRP A 148 6.02 -9.50 16.66
N PHE A 149 5.63 -9.51 15.39
CA PHE A 149 6.57 -9.37 14.27
C PHE A 149 7.27 -8.00 14.26
N ILE A 150 6.51 -6.92 14.51
CA ILE A 150 7.06 -5.57 14.66
C ILE A 150 8.05 -5.53 15.83
N MET A 151 7.69 -6.09 16.99
CA MET A 151 8.59 -6.13 18.16
C MET A 151 9.86 -6.94 17.90
N ARG A 152 9.75 -8.07 17.19
CA ARG A 152 10.89 -8.88 16.76
C ARG A 152 11.85 -8.08 15.89
N ASN A 153 11.36 -7.40 14.87
CA ASN A 153 12.20 -6.60 13.97
C ASN A 153 12.76 -5.34 14.65
N TYR A 154 11.98 -4.71 15.53
CA TYR A 154 12.44 -3.61 16.38
C TYR A 154 13.66 -3.99 17.22
N LEU A 155 13.64 -5.18 17.84
CA LEU A 155 14.76 -5.70 18.64
C LEU A 155 15.95 -6.13 17.76
N LEU A 156 15.71 -6.62 16.53
CA LEU A 156 16.78 -6.94 15.58
C LEU A 156 17.57 -5.72 15.12
N GLN A 157 16.97 -4.53 15.10
CA GLN A 157 17.67 -3.28 14.82
C GLN A 157 18.68 -2.88 15.92
N GLY A 158 18.80 -3.67 17.00
CA GLY A 158 19.69 -3.38 18.13
C GLY A 158 19.04 -2.52 19.22
N ASN A 159 17.74 -2.23 19.09
CA ASN A 159 17.00 -1.57 20.17
C ASN A 159 16.75 -2.54 21.32
N THR A 160 16.67 -2.01 22.53
CA THR A 160 16.38 -2.80 23.73
C THR A 160 15.04 -2.37 24.33
N HIS A 161 14.27 -3.34 24.82
CA HIS A 161 13.01 -3.11 25.52
C HIS A 161 13.12 -3.67 26.96
N PRO A 162 12.61 -2.99 27.99
CA PRO A 162 12.79 -3.42 29.38
C PRO A 162 12.16 -4.78 29.75
N VAL A 163 11.14 -5.23 29.00
CA VAL A 163 10.34 -6.41 29.34
C VAL A 163 10.39 -7.50 28.25
N VAL A 164 10.71 -7.13 27.00
CA VAL A 164 10.56 -8.03 25.85
C VAL A 164 11.92 -8.22 25.22
N ASP A 165 12.44 -9.43 25.33
CA ASP A 165 13.69 -9.84 24.68
C ASP A 165 13.41 -10.45 23.31
N PHE A 166 14.44 -10.46 22.45
CA PHE A 166 14.31 -11.01 21.10
C PHE A 166 13.82 -12.47 21.07
N PRO A 167 14.38 -13.41 21.87
CA PRO A 167 13.91 -14.79 21.87
C PRO A 167 12.43 -14.93 22.28
N MET A 168 11.95 -14.04 23.16
CA MET A 168 10.54 -14.01 23.56
C MET A 168 9.66 -13.54 22.39
N ALA A 169 10.05 -12.46 21.72
CA ALA A 169 9.32 -11.94 20.57
C ALA A 169 9.25 -12.96 19.41
N ASP A 170 10.35 -13.65 19.13
CA ASP A 170 10.42 -14.69 18.10
C ASP A 170 9.55 -15.91 18.46
N ALA A 171 9.59 -16.36 19.71
CA ALA A 171 8.73 -17.46 20.19
C ALA A 171 7.23 -17.11 20.09
N MET A 172 6.84 -15.88 20.46
CA MET A 172 5.46 -15.42 20.33
C MET A 172 5.05 -15.31 18.86
N TRP A 173 5.90 -14.77 17.99
CA TRP A 173 5.64 -14.75 16.54
C TRP A 173 5.37 -16.16 16.01
N LEU A 174 6.25 -17.12 16.30
CA LEU A 174 6.10 -18.52 15.86
C LEU A 174 4.82 -19.18 16.40
N GLN A 175 4.34 -18.76 17.57
CA GLN A 175 3.10 -19.28 18.15
C GLN A 175 1.85 -18.72 17.45
N PHE A 176 1.83 -17.42 17.14
CA PHE A 176 0.66 -16.73 16.61
C PHE A 176 0.56 -16.77 15.07
N GLN A 177 1.70 -16.85 14.37
CA GLN A 177 1.77 -16.90 12.91
C GLN A 177 0.85 -17.97 12.28
N PRO A 178 0.92 -19.27 12.65
CA PRO A 178 0.07 -20.28 12.02
C PRO A 178 -1.41 -20.15 12.44
N ARG A 179 -1.69 -19.54 13.59
CA ARG A 179 -3.06 -19.30 14.05
C ARG A 179 -3.71 -18.18 13.26
N ALA A 180 -2.98 -17.09 13.03
CA ALA A 180 -3.40 -15.98 12.19
C ALA A 180 -3.61 -16.42 10.73
N GLN A 181 -2.74 -17.29 10.21
CA GLN A 181 -2.90 -17.86 8.87
C GLN A 181 -4.22 -18.63 8.69
N ASN A 182 -4.59 -19.46 9.67
CA ASN A 182 -5.82 -20.25 9.57
C ASN A 182 -7.10 -19.42 9.79
N ASP A 183 -7.00 -18.29 10.50
CA ASP A 183 -8.12 -17.41 10.79
C ASP A 183 -8.50 -16.51 9.60
N VAL A 184 -7.53 -16.22 8.72
CA VAL A 184 -7.73 -15.35 7.55
C VAL A 184 -7.95 -16.19 6.29
N SER A 185 -9.11 -16.03 5.65
CA SER A 185 -9.43 -16.72 4.39
C SER A 185 -8.47 -16.29 3.26
N PHE A 186 -7.85 -17.25 2.59
CA PHE A 186 -6.80 -17.05 1.57
C PHE A 186 -7.32 -16.81 0.14
N PRO A 187 -6.78 -15.81 -0.59
CA PRO A 187 -6.68 -15.82 -2.05
C PRO A 187 -5.35 -16.46 -2.54
N THR A 188 -5.29 -16.83 -3.82
CA THR A 188 -4.34 -17.80 -4.41
C THR A 188 -2.85 -17.41 -4.42
N PRO A 189 -1.90 -18.37 -4.46
CA PRO A 189 -0.45 -18.13 -4.28
C PRO A 189 0.25 -17.20 -5.28
N ILE A 190 -0.36 -16.92 -6.44
CA ILE A 190 0.31 -16.26 -7.57
C ILE A 190 0.51 -14.73 -7.34
N GLY A 191 -0.15 -14.13 -6.34
CA GLY A 191 -0.09 -12.68 -6.05
C GLY A 191 0.92 -12.22 -5.00
N GLN A 192 1.72 -13.11 -4.39
CA GLN A 192 2.59 -12.76 -3.24
C GLN A 192 3.72 -11.78 -3.60
N GLU A 193 4.34 -11.94 -4.77
CA GLU A 193 5.43 -11.05 -5.23
C GLU A 193 4.90 -9.65 -5.61
N ALA A 194 3.76 -9.60 -6.30
CA ALA A 194 3.09 -8.34 -6.64
C ALA A 194 2.66 -7.59 -5.37
N PHE A 195 2.14 -8.32 -4.37
CA PHE A 195 1.78 -7.79 -3.07
C PHE A 195 2.99 -7.19 -2.34
N ALA A 196 4.11 -7.91 -2.25
CA ALA A 196 5.32 -7.41 -1.58
C ALA A 196 5.86 -6.14 -2.27
N ASN A 197 5.91 -6.13 -3.60
CA ASN A 197 6.37 -4.98 -4.37
C ASN A 197 5.46 -3.76 -4.19
N MET A 198 4.14 -3.95 -4.18
CA MET A 198 3.17 -2.88 -3.94
C MET A 198 3.28 -2.32 -2.52
N TRP A 199 3.42 -3.16 -1.50
CA TRP A 199 3.58 -2.72 -0.12
C TRP A 199 4.88 -1.94 0.10
N VAL A 200 5.99 -2.39 -0.46
CA VAL A 200 7.26 -1.67 -0.42
C VAL A 200 7.17 -0.33 -1.17
N ASN A 201 6.38 -0.25 -2.24
CA ASN A 201 6.14 0.98 -3.01
C ASN A 201 5.11 1.94 -2.39
N LEU A 202 4.40 1.54 -1.32
CA LEU A 202 3.63 2.47 -0.50
C LEU A 202 4.55 3.24 0.47
N VAL A 203 5.62 2.59 0.94
CA VAL A 203 6.63 3.17 1.84
C VAL A 203 7.37 4.42 1.31
N PRO A 204 7.58 4.67 -0.01
CA PRO A 204 8.28 5.86 -0.51
C PRO A 204 7.41 7.13 -0.53
N GLN A 205 6.08 7.04 -0.36
CA GLN A 205 5.23 8.25 -0.35
C GLN A 205 5.31 9.03 0.97
N PHE A 206 5.71 8.38 2.08
CA PHE A 206 5.87 9.06 3.38
C PHE A 206 7.03 10.08 3.40
N THR A 207 8.02 9.94 2.50
CA THR A 207 9.19 10.85 2.44
C THR A 207 9.22 11.77 1.22
N GLN A 208 8.54 11.44 0.12
CA GLN A 208 8.57 12.27 -1.11
C GLN A 208 7.43 13.30 -1.21
N HIS A 209 6.35 13.18 -0.44
CA HIS A 209 5.20 14.10 -0.57
C HIS A 209 5.49 15.55 -0.09
N TYR A 210 6.66 15.83 0.50
CA TYR A 210 7.10 17.19 0.82
C TYR A 210 8.23 17.73 -0.10
N LYS A 211 8.87 16.92 -0.96
CA LYS A 211 10.09 17.35 -1.69
C LYS A 211 10.03 17.25 -3.22
N GLY A 212 9.03 16.57 -3.79
CA GLY A 212 8.98 16.34 -5.24
C GLY A 212 8.30 17.43 -6.10
N PHE A 213 7.45 18.28 -5.52
CA PHE A 213 6.65 19.26 -6.28
C PHE A 213 7.05 20.73 -6.07
N VAL A 214 8.07 21.02 -5.25
CA VAL A 214 8.53 22.41 -5.00
C VAL A 214 9.58 22.87 -6.02
N ASN A 215 10.14 21.98 -6.86
CA ASN A 215 11.23 22.36 -7.77
C ASN A 215 10.84 22.38 -9.25
N ASN A 216 9.63 22.82 -9.58
CA ASN A 216 9.38 23.31 -10.94
C ASN A 216 8.32 24.42 -11.00
N SER A 217 8.58 25.54 -10.33
CA SER A 217 8.31 26.86 -10.92
C SER A 217 9.02 27.96 -10.14
N VAL A 218 9.72 28.81 -10.90
CA VAL A 218 10.17 30.17 -10.58
C VAL A 218 11.27 30.29 -9.51
N GLY A 219 12.50 30.54 -9.98
CA GLY A 219 13.56 31.04 -9.11
C GLY A 219 13.23 32.45 -8.61
N PHE A 220 13.25 32.63 -7.29
CA PHE A 220 13.58 33.89 -6.62
C PHE A 220 14.07 33.59 -5.19
N ASN A 221 15.37 33.86 -4.99
CA ASN A 221 16.10 34.17 -3.76
C ASN A 221 16.07 33.22 -2.55
N ASP A 222 17.28 32.76 -2.21
CA ASP A 222 17.71 32.36 -0.87
C ASP A 222 17.34 33.42 0.19
N ALA A 223 16.55 33.04 1.20
CA ALA A 223 16.69 33.46 2.60
C ALA A 223 15.52 32.92 3.45
N ALA A 224 15.69 31.75 4.06
CA ALA A 224 15.24 31.42 5.42
C ALA A 224 15.38 29.90 5.64
N ARG A 225 16.49 29.50 6.27
CA ARG A 225 16.53 28.25 7.02
C ARG A 225 15.59 28.43 8.21
N ASP A 226 14.47 27.73 8.24
CA ASP A 226 13.78 27.45 9.50
C ASP A 226 13.46 25.96 9.64
N ASN A 227 13.81 25.50 10.83
CA ASN A 227 13.94 24.12 11.26
C ASN A 227 12.58 23.68 11.84
N THR A 228 11.72 23.03 11.05
CA THR A 228 10.44 22.48 11.57
C THR A 228 10.19 21.06 11.06
N GLY A 229 11.03 20.13 11.48
CA GLY A 229 10.74 18.68 11.48
C GLY A 229 9.85 18.26 12.66
N GLY A 230 8.72 18.95 12.87
CA GLY A 230 7.90 18.81 14.09
C GLY A 230 6.40 18.58 13.85
N SER A 231 5.98 18.15 12.67
CA SER A 231 4.54 18.16 12.30
C SER A 231 3.79 16.84 12.54
N LEU A 232 4.46 15.70 12.67
CA LEU A 232 3.76 14.40 12.87
C LEU A 232 3.33 14.17 14.33
N ILE A 233 4.04 14.76 15.30
CA ILE A 233 3.80 14.56 16.74
C ILE A 233 2.58 15.37 17.25
N LYS A 234 2.21 16.47 16.57
CA LYS A 234 1.08 17.30 17.00
C LYS A 234 -0.28 16.69 16.64
N GLN A 235 -0.39 15.98 15.52
CA GLN A 235 -1.66 15.41 15.07
C GLN A 235 -2.09 14.17 15.86
N ILE A 236 -1.13 13.34 16.32
CA ILE A 236 -1.44 12.15 17.12
C ILE A 236 -1.88 12.51 18.55
N ASN A 237 -1.41 13.64 19.09
CA ASN A 237 -1.73 14.09 20.46
C ASN A 237 -3.01 14.96 20.55
N THR A 238 -3.56 15.44 19.43
CA THR A 238 -4.83 16.20 19.45
C THR A 238 -6.05 15.30 19.43
N ASP A 239 -6.00 14.15 18.75
CA ASP A 239 -7.16 13.26 18.63
C ASP A 239 -7.42 12.42 19.89
N THR A 240 -6.50 12.44 20.87
CA THR A 240 -6.65 11.75 22.15
C THR A 240 -7.32 12.60 23.24
N ASN A 241 -7.49 13.90 23.03
CA ASN A 241 -8.11 14.79 24.03
C ASN A 241 -9.58 15.13 23.77
N GLU A 242 -10.17 14.69 22.65
CA GLU A 242 -11.61 14.93 22.36
C GLU A 242 -12.51 13.73 22.68
N ALA A 243 -11.95 12.61 23.18
CA ALA A 243 -12.73 11.42 23.56
C ALA A 243 -13.09 11.34 25.06
N THR A 244 -12.79 12.38 25.85
CA THR A 244 -13.21 12.48 27.26
C THR A 244 -13.52 13.92 27.62
N THR A 245 -14.69 14.41 27.22
CA THR A 245 -15.51 15.37 27.99
C THR A 245 -16.97 15.20 27.58
#